data_AF-A0A7W4CP44-F1
#
_entry.id   AF-A0A7W4CP44-F1
#
_cell.length_a   1.000
_cell.length_b   1.000
_cell.length_c   1.000
_cell.angle_alpha   90.00
_cell.angle_beta   90.00
_cell.angle_gamma   90.00
#
_symmetry.space_group_name_H-M   'P 1'
#
loop_
_entity.id
_entity.type
_entity.pdbx_description
1 polymer ?
#
loop_
_entity_poly.entity_id
_entity_poly.type
_entity_poly.pdbx_seq_one_letter_code
_entity_poly.pdbx_strand_id
1 'polypeptide(L)'
;MTENELSEIISKYQLPEGRYSVAQEGSFGESEFFWVIKNESTNKKYLLMNTYSHHGVEDEVEYYREEGFDNLEAIPRRIETLELASDAEDEISKYLFGMYSIFEIKS
;
A
#
# COMPACT_ATOMS: atom_id res chain seq x y z
N MET A 1 -13.39 -3.81 0.95
CA MET A 1 -12.41 -4.89 0.76
C MET A 1 -12.74 -6.05 1.68
N THR A 2 -12.71 -7.29 1.20
CA THR A 2 -12.90 -8.50 2.02
C THR A 2 -11.60 -8.92 2.73
N GLU A 3 -11.68 -9.72 3.80
CA GLU A 3 -10.49 -10.22 4.51
C GLU A 3 -9.58 -11.08 3.61
N ASN A 4 -10.18 -11.87 2.71
CA ASN A 4 -9.43 -12.69 1.75
C ASN A 4 -8.68 -11.84 0.73
N GLU A 5 -9.33 -10.82 0.14
CA GLU A 5 -8.68 -9.88 -0.77
C GLU A 5 -7.55 -9.13 -0.09
N LEU A 6 -7.79 -8.62 1.14
CA LEU A 6 -6.75 -7.96 1.91
C LEU A 6 -5.55 -8.90 2.13
N SER A 7 -5.79 -10.14 2.57
CA SER A 7 -4.76 -11.15 2.81
C SER A 7 -3.94 -11.44 1.55
N GLU A 8 -4.60 -11.55 0.40
CA GLU A 8 -3.92 -11.75 -0.89
C GLU A 8 -3.02 -10.56 -1.24
N ILE A 9 -3.54 -9.33 -1.11
CA ILE A 9 -2.78 -8.11 -1.43
C ILE A 9 -1.57 -7.98 -0.49
N ILE A 10 -1.76 -8.04 0.83
CA ILE A 10 -0.66 -7.86 1.80
C ILE A 10 0.43 -8.92 1.64
N SER A 11 0.09 -10.12 1.15
CA SER A 11 1.06 -11.20 0.93
C SER A 11 2.14 -10.83 -0.11
N LYS A 12 1.86 -9.82 -0.96
CA LYS A 12 2.77 -9.34 -2.00
C LYS A 12 3.78 -8.32 -1.48
N TYR A 13 3.63 -7.82 -0.25
CA TYR A 13 4.43 -6.71 0.28
C TYR A 13 5.38 -7.12 1.39
N GLN A 14 6.46 -6.38 1.56
CA GLN A 14 7.44 -6.54 2.64
C GLN A 14 6.89 -6.02 3.98
N LEU A 15 5.68 -6.47 4.33
CA LEU A 15 5.03 -6.21 5.61
C LEU A 15 5.44 -7.25 6.65
N PRO A 16 5.52 -6.86 7.94
CA PRO A 16 5.72 -7.80 9.04
C PRO A 16 4.64 -8.89 9.03
N GLU A 17 5.02 -10.11 9.40
CA GLU A 17 4.04 -11.19 9.57
C GLU A 17 3.01 -10.83 10.64
N GLY A 18 1.78 -11.31 10.45
CA GLY A 18 0.70 -11.12 11.39
C GLY A 18 -0.66 -10.98 10.72
N ARG A 19 -1.69 -10.85 11.54
CA ARG A 19 -3.04 -10.54 11.08
C ARG A 19 -3.19 -9.04 10.87
N TYR A 20 -3.86 -8.68 9.79
CA TYR A 20 -4.18 -7.30 9.45
C TYR A 20 -5.70 -7.13 9.41
N SER A 21 -6.17 -5.99 9.91
CA SER A 21 -7.58 -5.60 9.82
C SER A 21 -7.70 -4.17 9.28
N VAL A 22 -8.82 -3.90 8.61
CA VAL A 22 -9.18 -2.57 8.13
C VAL A 22 -9.66 -1.73 9.32
N ALA A 23 -8.98 -0.62 9.59
CA ALA A 23 -9.34 0.33 10.64
C ALA A 23 -10.16 1.50 10.12
N GLN A 24 -9.96 1.88 8.85
CA GLN A 24 -10.66 2.97 8.17
C GLN A 24 -10.66 2.68 6.67
N GLU A 25 -11.67 3.20 5.97
CA GLU A 25 -11.73 3.23 4.51
C GLU A 25 -12.24 4.59 4.03
N GLY A 26 -11.93 4.93 2.77
CA GLY A 26 -12.38 6.17 2.14
C GLY A 26 -11.96 6.26 0.68
N SER A 27 -12.09 7.46 0.12
CA SER A 27 -11.68 7.77 -1.26
C SER A 27 -11.20 9.21 -1.39
N PHE A 28 -10.25 9.45 -2.29
CA PHE A 28 -9.80 10.80 -2.68
C PHE A 28 -10.50 11.32 -3.94
N GLY A 29 -11.38 10.50 -4.54
CA GLY A 29 -12.20 10.85 -5.70
C GLY A 29 -13.10 9.69 -6.11
N GLU A 30 -13.63 9.72 -7.34
CA GLU A 30 -14.54 8.68 -7.85
C GLU A 30 -13.83 7.36 -8.20
N SER A 31 -12.49 7.33 -8.25
CA SER A 31 -11.73 6.16 -8.73
C SER A 31 -10.46 5.88 -7.92
N GLU A 32 -10.29 6.52 -6.77
CA GLU A 32 -9.16 6.28 -5.88
C GLU A 32 -9.68 5.95 -4.49
N PHE A 33 -9.46 4.70 -4.09
CA PHE A 33 -9.94 4.16 -2.82
C PHE A 33 -8.76 3.89 -1.92
N PHE A 34 -8.97 4.10 -0.62
CA PHE A 34 -7.96 3.80 0.37
C PHE A 34 -8.54 3.00 1.54
N TRP A 35 -7.65 2.24 2.18
CA TRP A 35 -7.89 1.57 3.44
C TRP A 35 -6.72 1.83 4.38
N VAL A 36 -7.00 2.28 5.60
CA VAL A 36 -6.01 2.23 6.68
C VAL A 36 -6.07 0.84 7.27
N ILE A 37 -5.03 0.06 7.05
CA ILE A 37 -4.90 -1.30 7.59
C ILE A 37 -3.98 -1.27 8.81
N LYS A 38 -4.24 -2.16 9.76
CA LYS A 38 -3.52 -2.23 11.02
C LYS A 38 -3.02 -3.64 11.26
N ASN A 39 -1.73 -3.78 11.55
CA ASN A 39 -1.19 -5.04 12.06
C ASN A 39 -1.64 -5.21 13.51
N GLU A 40 -2.38 -6.28 13.80
CA GLU A 40 -3.02 -6.48 15.11
C GLU A 40 -2.02 -6.74 16.24
N SER A 41 -0.88 -7.35 15.92
CA SER A 41 0.17 -7.68 16.90
C SER A 41 1.01 -6.47 17.29
N THR A 42 1.31 -5.58 16.34
CA THR A 42 2.23 -4.45 16.55
C THR A 42 1.53 -3.10 16.68
N ASN A 43 0.23 -3.05 16.37
CA ASN A 43 -0.57 -1.83 16.24
C ASN A 43 -0.09 -0.84 15.16
N LYS A 44 0.93 -1.19 14.37
CA LYS A 44 1.40 -0.38 13.24
C LYS A 44 0.28 -0.23 12.20
N LYS A 45 0.18 0.96 11.63
CA LYS A 45 -0.80 1.31 10.60
C LYS A 45 -0.13 1.53 9.25
N TYR A 46 -0.86 1.19 8.21
CA TYR A 46 -0.43 1.32 6.84
C TYR A 46 -1.59 1.87 6.02
N LEU A 47 -1.26 2.68 5.02
CA LEU A 47 -2.19 3.15 4.00
C LEU A 47 -2.11 2.19 2.82
N LEU A 48 -3.21 1.49 2.54
CA LEU A 48 -3.39 0.66 1.36
C LEU A 48 -4.18 1.45 0.33
N MET A 49 -3.54 1.77 -0.78
CA MET A 49 -4.13 2.51 -1.89
C MET A 49 -4.59 1.56 -2.98
N ASN A 50 -5.68 1.92 -3.65
CA ASN A 50 -6.06 1.42 -4.96
C ASN A 50 -6.24 2.65 -5.86
N THR A 51 -5.28 2.89 -6.75
CA THR A 51 -5.34 3.99 -7.73
C THR A 51 -5.18 3.47 -9.15
N TYR A 52 -5.85 4.17 -10.06
CA TYR A 52 -5.81 3.88 -11.49
C TYR A 52 -4.55 4.46 -12.16
N SER A 53 -3.93 5.49 -11.57
CA SER A 53 -2.79 6.18 -12.15
C SER A 53 -1.64 6.30 -11.15
N HIS A 54 -0.51 5.69 -11.49
CA HIS A 54 0.71 5.75 -10.68
C HIS A 54 1.73 6.62 -11.41
N HIS A 55 1.88 7.86 -10.94
CA HIS A 55 2.83 8.82 -11.51
C HIS A 55 4.25 8.70 -10.94
N GLY A 56 4.40 7.92 -9.87
CA GLY A 56 5.66 7.72 -9.15
C GLY A 56 5.40 7.78 -7.65
N VAL A 57 6.24 7.08 -6.87
CA VAL A 57 6.07 7.01 -5.41
C VAL A 57 6.19 8.39 -4.75
N GLU A 58 7.07 9.25 -5.24
CA GLU A 58 7.27 10.59 -4.67
C GLU A 58 6.01 11.45 -4.85
N ASP A 59 5.46 11.46 -6.07
CA ASP A 59 4.22 12.19 -6.40
C ASP A 59 3.02 11.65 -5.61
N GLU A 60 2.90 10.33 -5.48
CA GLU A 60 1.86 9.69 -4.67
C GLU A 60 1.95 10.09 -3.19
N VAL A 61 3.16 10.05 -2.60
CA VAL A 61 3.39 10.44 -1.21
C VAL A 61 3.09 11.92 -0.98
N GLU A 62 3.44 12.79 -1.93
CA GLU A 62 3.08 14.22 -1.85
C GLU A 62 1.56 14.41 -1.90
N TYR A 63 0.87 13.77 -2.83
CA TYR A 63 -0.58 13.85 -2.95
C TYR A 63 -1.31 13.35 -1.70
N TYR A 64 -0.96 12.15 -1.20
CA TYR A 64 -1.60 11.59 0.00
C TYR A 64 -1.33 12.42 1.26
N ARG A 65 -0.20 13.15 1.30
CA ARG A 65 0.08 14.12 2.37
C ARG A 65 -0.90 15.28 2.35
N GLU A 66 -1.20 15.85 1.19
CA GLU A 66 -2.20 16.93 1.04
C GLU A 66 -3.59 16.48 1.50
N GLU A 67 -3.91 15.19 1.32
CA GLU A 67 -5.15 14.56 1.77
C GLU A 67 -5.15 14.15 3.27
N GLY A 68 -4.08 14.46 4.01
CA GLY A 68 -4.00 14.30 5.46
C GLY A 68 -3.27 13.04 5.95
N PHE A 69 -2.60 12.29 5.08
CA PHE A 69 -1.71 11.20 5.46
C PHE A 69 -0.25 11.65 5.47
N ASP A 70 0.16 12.24 6.58
CA ASP A 70 1.56 12.64 6.79
C ASP A 70 2.49 11.45 7.04
N ASN A 71 3.79 11.66 6.78
CA ASN A 71 4.89 10.73 7.11
C ASN A 71 4.73 9.31 6.52
N LEU A 72 4.43 9.22 5.23
CA LEU A 72 4.33 7.96 4.51
C LEU A 72 5.69 7.46 4.01
N GLU A 73 5.93 6.15 4.15
CA GLU A 73 7.04 5.44 3.50
C GLU A 73 6.49 4.28 2.68
N ALA A 74 6.78 4.24 1.38
CA ALA A 74 6.31 3.18 0.49
C ALA A 74 6.93 1.82 0.86
N ILE A 75 6.08 0.80 0.95
CA ILE A 75 6.48 -0.58 1.24
C ILE A 75 6.69 -1.31 -0.08
N PRO A 76 7.90 -1.79 -0.38
CA PRO A 76 8.16 -2.53 -1.60
C PRO A 76 7.48 -3.91 -1.56
N ARG A 77 7.26 -4.45 -2.76
CA ARG A 77 6.83 -5.82 -2.97
C ARG A 77 7.92 -6.81 -2.56
N ARG A 78 7.50 -8.02 -2.22
CA ARG A 78 8.40 -9.15 -2.01
C ARG A 78 8.90 -9.64 -3.35
N ILE A 79 10.22 -9.79 -3.49
CA ILE A 79 10.87 -10.16 -4.76
C ILE A 79 10.32 -11.48 -5.31
N GLU A 80 10.04 -12.45 -4.44
CA GLU A 80 9.49 -13.76 -4.80
C GLU A 80 8.04 -13.72 -5.32
N THR A 81 7.36 -12.58 -5.17
CA THR A 81 5.98 -12.39 -5.62
C THR A 81 5.86 -11.52 -6.87
N LEU A 82 6.99 -11.07 -7.43
CA LEU A 82 7.04 -10.28 -8.66
C LEU A 82 6.77 -11.16 -9.88
N GLU A 83 6.06 -10.62 -10.85
CA GLU A 83 5.81 -11.27 -12.14
C GLU A 83 7.09 -11.29 -12.99
N LEU A 84 7.88 -10.22 -12.92
CA LEU A 84 9.20 -10.12 -13.54
C LEU A 84 10.24 -9.72 -12.49
N ALA A 85 11.38 -10.43 -12.47
CA ALA A 85 12.45 -10.13 -11.52
C ALA A 85 13.04 -8.72 -11.71
N SER A 86 12.97 -8.16 -12.92
CA SER A 86 13.40 -6.79 -13.22
C SER A 86 12.55 -5.73 -12.52
N ASP A 87 11.32 -6.05 -12.14
CA ASP A 87 10.41 -5.09 -11.50
C ASP A 87 10.93 -4.67 -10.11
N ALA A 88 11.83 -5.44 -9.51
CA ALA A 88 12.47 -5.08 -8.24
C ALA A 88 13.31 -3.80 -8.33
N GLU A 89 13.83 -3.48 -9.53
CA GLU A 89 14.66 -2.30 -9.79
C GLU A 89 13.87 -1.17 -10.46
N ASP A 90 12.64 -1.43 -10.90
CA ASP A 90 11.77 -0.42 -11.50
C ASP A 90 11.22 0.54 -10.43
N GLU A 91 11.18 1.83 -10.75
CA GLU A 91 10.83 2.87 -9.77
C GLU A 91 9.39 2.79 -9.28
N ILE A 92 8.49 2.22 -10.10
CA ILE A 92 7.05 2.12 -9.82
C ILE A 92 6.68 0.68 -9.50
N SER A 93 7.05 -0.26 -10.37
CA SER A 93 6.59 -1.65 -10.34
C SER A 93 7.02 -2.39 -9.09
N LYS A 94 8.15 -2.02 -8.47
CA LYS A 94 8.59 -2.57 -7.18
C LYS A 94 7.63 -2.27 -6.03
N TYR A 95 6.73 -1.29 -6.17
CA TYR A 95 5.74 -0.90 -5.16
C TYR A 95 4.29 -1.21 -5.58
N LEU A 96 4.08 -1.73 -6.78
CA LEU A 96 2.76 -1.84 -7.40
C LEU A 96 2.37 -3.28 -7.68
N PHE A 97 1.24 -3.71 -7.11
CA PHE A 97 0.58 -4.99 -7.43
C PHE A 97 -0.80 -4.73 -8.01
N GLY A 98 -0.97 -4.88 -9.32
CA GLY A 98 -2.19 -4.49 -10.01
C GLY A 98 -2.38 -2.97 -9.94
N MET A 99 -3.35 -2.52 -9.14
CA MET A 99 -3.63 -1.10 -8.83
C MET A 99 -3.30 -0.75 -7.38
N TYR A 100 -2.76 -1.71 -6.63
CA TYR A 100 -2.54 -1.56 -5.20
C TYR A 100 -1.12 -1.11 -4.91
N SER A 101 -0.96 -0.22 -3.93
CA SER A 101 0.31 0.15 -3.32
C SER A 101 0.12 0.29 -1.80
N ILE A 102 1.18 0.08 -1.02
CA ILE A 102 1.12 0.16 0.45
C ILE A 102 2.18 1.11 0.98
N PHE A 103 1.80 1.95 1.94
CA PHE A 103 2.68 2.88 2.63
C PHE A 103 2.58 2.67 4.15
N GLU A 104 3.70 2.63 4.87
CA GLU A 104 3.69 2.70 6.33
C GLU A 104 3.41 4.14 6.77
N ILE A 105 2.48 4.31 7.71
CA ILE A 105 2.20 5.59 8.35
C ILE A 105 3.14 5.71 9.55
N LYS A 106 4.23 6.47 9.42
CA LYS A 106 5.19 6.66 10.52
C LYS A 106 4.60 7.58 11.58
N SER A 107 4.80 7.18 12.84
CA SER A 107 4.44 7.98 14.02
C SER A 107 5.57 8.90 14.44
#